data_AF-A0A381RZ83-F1
#
_entry.id   AF-A0A381RZ83-F1
#
_cell.length_a   1.000
_cell.length_b   1.000
_cell.length_c   1.000
_cell.angle_alpha   90.00
_cell.angle_beta   90.00
_cell.angle_gamma   90.00
#
_symmetry.space_group_name_H-M   'P 1'
#
loop_
_entity.id
_entity.type
_entity.pdbx_description
1 polymer ?
#
loop_
_entity_poly.entity_id
_entity_poly.type
_entity_poly.pdbx_seq_one_letter_code
_entity_poly.pdbx_strand_id
1 'polypeptide(L)'
;MTKESLERALAASLNLMLVLAALDLALYIWVGTAVLTVMAHAMSLWLVLRHRLIFDLVKLLETSALFIDLYLIKQYGYAVASPVSTLFAIIHISLNREYHLTKLKSDLDKVLATKKKDIESDEN
;
A
#
# COMPACT_ATOMS: atom_id res chain seq x y z
N MET A 1 -13.60 4.77 -15.69
CA MET A 1 -13.88 5.37 -14.37
C MET A 1 -13.93 6.88 -14.48
N THR A 2 -14.80 7.55 -13.70
CA THR A 2 -14.88 9.02 -13.63
C THR A 2 -13.80 9.58 -12.69
N LYS A 3 -13.35 10.83 -12.92
CA LYS A 3 -12.35 11.49 -12.07
C LYS A 3 -12.79 11.55 -10.60
N GLU A 4 -14.05 11.86 -10.35
CA GLU A 4 -14.64 11.92 -9.00
C GLU A 4 -14.59 10.57 -8.28
N SER A 5 -14.94 9.47 -8.96
CA SER A 5 -14.87 8.13 -8.36
C SER A 5 -13.44 7.73 -7.97
N LEU A 6 -12.47 8.12 -8.79
CA LEU A 6 -11.05 7.87 -8.56
C LEU A 6 -10.52 8.72 -7.39
N GLU A 7 -10.93 9.98 -7.31
CA GLU A 7 -10.61 10.87 -6.20
C GLU A 7 -11.17 10.36 -4.87
N ARG A 8 -12.42 9.91 -4.88
CA ARG A 8 -13.07 9.32 -3.71
C ARG A 8 -12.39 8.01 -3.30
N ALA A 9 -12.00 7.18 -4.27
CA ALA A 9 -11.26 5.94 -4.01
C ALA A 9 -9.88 6.23 -3.41
N LEU A 10 -9.14 7.21 -3.95
CA LEU A 10 -7.85 7.63 -3.40
C LEU A 10 -8.01 8.13 -1.97
N ALA A 11 -8.97 9.03 -1.72
CA ALA A 11 -9.25 9.56 -0.39
C ALA A 11 -9.64 8.46 0.62
N ALA A 12 -10.52 7.53 0.21
CA ALA A 12 -10.91 6.39 1.05
C ALA A 12 -9.71 5.48 1.35
N SER A 13 -8.86 5.22 0.36
CA SER A 13 -7.66 4.39 0.55
C SER A 13 -6.64 5.05 1.49
N LEU A 14 -6.43 6.36 1.38
CA LEU A 14 -5.56 7.11 2.27
C LEU A 14 -6.08 7.13 3.71
N ASN A 15 -7.39 7.34 3.88
CA ASN A 15 -8.00 7.33 5.20
C ASN A 15 -7.94 5.93 5.83
N LEU A 16 -8.14 4.88 5.05
CA LEU A 16 -7.98 3.50 5.52
C LEU A 16 -6.53 3.24 5.96
N MET A 17 -5.53 3.61 5.14
CA MET A 17 -4.12 3.47 5.49
C MET A 17 -3.75 4.29 6.74
N LEU A 18 -4.32 5.49 6.91
CA LEU A 18 -4.11 6.32 8.08
C LEU A 18 -4.61 5.63 9.35
N VAL A 19 -5.84 5.11 9.32
CA VAL A 19 -6.44 4.39 10.45
C VAL A 19 -5.63 3.13 10.78
N LEU A 20 -5.22 2.37 9.77
CA LEU A 20 -4.40 1.17 9.97
C LEU A 20 -3.04 1.51 10.58
N ALA A 21 -2.35 2.54 10.08
CA ALA A 21 -1.07 2.97 10.61
C ALA A 21 -1.19 3.51 12.05
N ALA A 22 -2.25 4.28 12.33
CA ALA A 22 -2.51 4.78 13.68
C ALA A 22 -2.83 3.63 14.65
N LEU A 23 -3.62 2.65 14.22
CA LEU A 23 -3.92 1.45 15.00
C LEU A 23 -2.65 0.63 15.28
N ASP A 24 -1.80 0.45 14.27
CA ASP A 24 -0.53 -0.25 14.42
C ASP A 24 0.42 0.47 15.39
N LEU A 25 0.48 1.81 15.37
CA LEU A 25 1.22 2.58 16.37
C LEU A 25 0.64 2.42 17.78
N ALA A 26 -0.69 2.42 17.91
CA ALA A 26 -1.35 2.20 19.19
C ALA A 26 -1.06 0.80 19.75
N LEU A 27 -1.15 -0.23 18.89
CA LEU A 27 -0.80 -1.61 19.22
C LEU A 27 0.68 -1.76 19.57
N TYR A 28 1.58 -1.04 18.89
CA TYR A 28 2.98 -1.02 19.24
C TYR A 28 3.20 -0.46 20.65
N ILE A 29 2.51 0.64 21.02
CA ILE A 29 2.62 1.22 22.36
C ILE A 29 2.04 0.27 23.44
N TRP A 30 0.95 -0.44 23.14
CA TRP A 30 0.22 -1.26 24.13
C TRP A 30 0.73 -2.70 24.25
N VAL A 31 1.05 -3.33 23.13
CA VAL A 31 1.34 -4.77 23.02
C VAL A 31 2.73 -5.02 22.44
N GLY A 32 3.44 -3.98 21.97
CA GLY A 32 4.79 -4.09 21.43
C GLY A 32 4.84 -4.62 19.99
N THR A 33 3.73 -4.65 19.26
CA THR A 33 3.67 -5.24 17.91
C THR A 33 2.85 -4.38 16.94
N ALA A 34 3.27 -4.29 15.68
CA ALA A 34 2.51 -3.70 14.58
C ALA A 34 2.55 -4.65 13.38
N VAL A 35 1.39 -5.15 12.92
CA VAL A 35 1.33 -6.22 11.92
C VAL A 35 0.48 -5.83 10.72
N LEU A 36 -0.47 -4.91 10.89
CA LEU A 36 -1.45 -4.61 9.85
C LEU A 36 -0.81 -3.90 8.66
N THR A 37 0.05 -2.93 8.91
CA THR A 37 0.79 -2.18 7.88
C THR A 37 1.89 -3.02 7.24
N VAL A 38 2.52 -3.94 7.99
CA VAL A 38 3.44 -4.95 7.44
C VAL A 38 2.73 -5.83 6.42
N MET A 39 1.55 -6.36 6.79
CA MET A 39 0.72 -7.15 5.87
C MET A 39 0.27 -6.32 4.65
N ALA A 40 -0.13 -5.07 4.86
CA ALA A 40 -0.53 -4.18 3.78
C ALA A 40 0.62 -3.91 2.79
N HIS A 41 1.83 -3.63 3.29
CA HIS A 41 3.02 -3.44 2.45
C HIS A 41 3.41 -4.72 1.71
N ALA A 42 3.34 -5.89 2.36
CA ALA A 42 3.60 -7.17 1.72
C ALA A 42 2.60 -7.47 0.58
N MET A 43 1.29 -7.26 0.83
CA MET A 43 0.27 -7.39 -0.21
C MET A 43 0.49 -6.39 -1.35
N SER A 44 0.88 -5.16 -1.02
CA SER A 44 1.18 -4.12 -2.00
C SER A 44 2.35 -4.51 -2.90
N LEU A 45 3.44 -5.00 -2.32
CA LEU A 45 4.61 -5.48 -3.06
C LEU A 45 4.24 -6.66 -3.96
N TRP A 46 3.45 -7.60 -3.44
CA TRP A 46 2.93 -8.73 -4.22
C TRP A 46 2.15 -8.27 -5.46
N LEU A 47 1.23 -7.30 -5.31
CA LEU A 47 0.45 -6.76 -6.43
C LEU A 47 1.35 -6.07 -7.46
N VAL A 48 2.37 -5.33 -7.00
CA VAL A 48 3.34 -4.67 -7.89
C VAL A 48 4.11 -5.69 -8.71
N LEU A 49 4.57 -6.78 -8.09
CA LEU A 49 5.28 -7.86 -8.78
C LEU A 49 4.37 -8.62 -9.75
N ARG A 50 3.14 -8.95 -9.34
CA ARG A 50 2.17 -9.71 -10.14
C ARG A 50 1.70 -8.95 -11.37
N HIS A 51 1.35 -7.67 -11.23
CA HIS A 51 0.73 -6.88 -12.29
C HIS A 51 1.68 -5.88 -12.95
N ARG A 52 2.97 -5.87 -12.58
CA ARG A 52 3.99 -4.91 -13.06
C ARG A 52 3.48 -3.46 -12.96
N LEU A 53 2.99 -3.13 -11.76
CA LEU A 53 2.50 -1.79 -11.44
C LEU A 53 3.66 -0.79 -11.40
N ILE A 54 3.34 0.50 -11.40
CA ILE A 54 4.37 1.55 -11.39
C ILE A 54 5.10 1.54 -10.04
N PHE A 55 6.39 1.22 -10.08
CA PHE A 55 7.28 1.27 -8.93
C PHE A 55 7.79 2.72 -8.75
N ASP A 56 7.20 3.45 -7.79
CA ASP A 56 7.53 4.84 -7.50
C ASP A 56 8.27 5.00 -6.16
N LEU A 57 8.55 6.25 -5.80
CA LEU A 57 9.23 6.58 -4.54
C LEU A 57 8.46 6.08 -3.31
N VAL A 58 7.12 6.15 -3.33
CA VAL A 58 6.27 5.61 -2.26
C VAL A 58 6.47 4.10 -2.14
N LYS A 59 6.46 3.36 -3.24
CA LYS A 59 6.72 1.91 -3.21
C LYS A 59 8.12 1.55 -2.77
N LEU A 60 9.12 2.33 -3.16
CA LEU A 60 10.48 2.14 -2.67
C LEU A 60 10.52 2.28 -1.14
N LEU A 61 9.86 3.31 -0.61
CA LEU A 61 9.78 3.55 0.83
C LEU A 61 9.06 2.40 1.56
N GLU A 62 7.86 2.02 1.12
CA GLU A 62 7.08 0.92 1.70
C GLU A 62 7.86 -0.40 1.68
N THR A 63 8.54 -0.69 0.57
CA THR A 63 9.34 -1.90 0.41
C THR A 63 10.54 -1.90 1.36
N SER A 64 11.26 -0.78 1.46
CA SER A 64 12.37 -0.65 2.40
C SER A 64 11.92 -0.79 3.85
N ALA A 65 10.77 -0.21 4.21
CA ALA A 65 10.17 -0.33 5.53
C ALA A 65 9.78 -1.77 5.85
N LEU A 66 9.23 -2.51 4.87
CA LEU A 66 8.92 -3.93 5.01
C LEU A 66 10.18 -4.76 5.33
N PHE A 67 11.30 -4.52 4.63
CA PHE A 67 12.56 -5.21 4.92
C PHE A 67 13.12 -4.88 6.31
N ILE A 68 13.01 -3.62 6.74
CA ILE A 68 13.41 -3.20 8.09
C ILE A 68 12.54 -3.89 9.13
N ASP A 69 11.23 -3.96 8.93
CA ASP A 69 10.33 -4.63 9.86
C ASP A 69 10.57 -6.13 9.94
N LEU A 70 10.87 -6.80 8.83
CA LEU A 70 11.26 -8.22 8.86
C LEU A 70 12.50 -8.44 9.73
N TYR A 71 13.46 -7.52 9.67
CA TYR A 71 14.63 -7.55 10.53
C TYR A 71 14.27 -7.29 12.00
N LEU A 72 13.47 -6.24 12.28
CA LEU A 72 13.06 -5.88 13.65
C LEU A 72 12.21 -6.97 14.30
N ILE A 73 11.32 -7.62 13.55
CA ILE A 73 10.51 -8.74 14.03
C ILE A 73 11.42 -9.90 14.40
N LYS A 74 12.39 -10.24 13.55
CA LYS A 74 13.32 -11.35 13.80
C LYS A 74 14.21 -11.11 15.02
N GLN A 75 14.68 -9.88 15.22
CA GLN A 75 15.67 -9.56 16.24
C GLN A 75 15.05 -9.13 17.58
N TYR A 76 13.91 -8.44 17.54
CA TYR A 76 13.33 -7.76 18.69
C TYR A 76 11.83 -8.01 18.90
N GLY A 77 11.16 -8.72 17.97
CA GLY A 77 9.75 -9.10 18.11
C GLY A 77 8.74 -7.99 17.80
N TYR A 78 9.16 -6.86 17.22
CA TYR A 78 8.29 -5.74 16.88
C TYR A 78 8.51 -5.24 15.46
N ALA A 79 7.56 -4.45 14.96
CA ALA A 79 7.63 -3.75 13.68
C ALA A 79 7.08 -2.34 13.85
N VAL A 80 7.75 -1.35 13.27
CA VAL A 80 7.41 0.08 13.42
C VAL A 80 7.81 0.90 12.20
N ALA A 81 8.67 0.38 11.33
CA ALA A 81 9.10 1.07 10.12
C ALA A 81 7.94 1.20 9.12
N SER A 82 7.12 0.16 8.94
CA SER A 82 5.97 0.17 8.04
C SER A 82 4.94 1.23 8.41
N PRO A 83 4.42 1.31 9.65
CA PRO A 83 3.42 2.32 9.94
C PRO A 83 3.99 3.75 9.89
N VAL A 84 5.27 3.97 10.25
CA VAL A 84 5.95 5.26 10.07
C VAL A 84 6.07 5.62 8.59
N SER A 85 6.48 4.67 7.74
CA SER A 85 6.53 4.84 6.29
C SER A 85 5.17 5.16 5.71
N THR A 86 4.10 4.50 6.17
CA THR A 86 2.73 4.76 5.72
C THR A 86 2.31 6.21 6.02
N LEU A 87 2.64 6.75 7.20
CA LEU A 87 2.34 8.15 7.52
C LEU A 87 3.05 9.13 6.57
N PHE A 88 4.33 8.88 6.27
CA PHE A 88 5.08 9.71 5.34
C PHE A 88 4.53 9.60 3.91
N ALA A 89 4.17 8.40 3.48
CA ALA A 89 3.53 8.14 2.18
C ALA A 89 2.20 8.90 2.05
N ILE A 90 1.37 8.91 3.09
CA ILE A 90 0.09 9.64 3.09
C ILE A 90 0.32 11.14 2.88
N ILE A 91 1.28 11.74 3.61
CA ILE A 91 1.62 13.17 3.45
C ILE A 91 2.09 13.44 2.02
N HIS A 92 3.00 12.62 1.51
CA HIS A 92 3.53 12.78 0.16
C HIS A 92 2.44 12.65 -0.91
N ILE A 93 1.55 11.66 -0.78
CA ILE A 93 0.44 11.44 -1.72
C ILE A 93 -0.55 12.61 -1.64
N SER A 94 -0.83 13.11 -0.43
CA SER A 94 -1.73 14.25 -0.23
C SER A 94 -1.18 15.54 -0.86
N LEU A 95 0.13 15.74 -0.85
CA LEU A 95 0.78 16.90 -1.49
C LEU A 95 0.83 16.77 -3.02
N ASN A 96 1.02 15.55 -3.54
CA ASN A 96 1.16 15.26 -4.98
C ASN A 96 -0.06 14.56 -5.58
N ARG A 97 -1.27 15.01 -5.19
CA ARG A 97 -2.52 14.29 -5.45
C ARG A 97 -2.78 13.98 -6.93
N GLU A 98 -2.54 14.92 -7.84
CA GLU A 98 -2.83 14.73 -9.28
C GLU A 98 -1.97 13.64 -9.92
N TYR A 99 -0.69 13.58 -9.54
CA TYR A 99 0.22 12.52 -9.98
C TYR A 99 -0.29 11.15 -9.51
N HIS A 100 -0.65 11.04 -8.23
CA HIS A 100 -1.11 9.78 -7.66
C HIS A 100 -2.51 9.35 -8.14
N LEU A 101 -3.37 10.30 -8.54
CA LEU A 101 -4.61 9.98 -9.26
C LEU A 101 -4.31 9.35 -10.61
N THR A 102 -3.42 9.96 -11.40
CA THR A 102 -3.05 9.42 -12.72
C THR A 102 -2.44 8.03 -12.59
N LYS A 103 -1.57 7.84 -11.59
CA LYS A 103 -0.99 6.54 -11.26
C LYS A 103 -2.06 5.51 -10.87
N LEU A 104 -2.95 5.85 -9.93
CA LEU A 104 -4.02 4.96 -9.46
C LEU A 104 -4.90 4.47 -10.62
N LYS A 105 -5.24 5.37 -11.54
CA LYS A 105 -6.01 5.00 -12.74
C LYS A 105 -5.25 3.98 -13.58
N SER A 106 -3.98 4.24 -13.89
CA SER A 106 -3.17 3.35 -14.72
C SER A 106 -2.96 1.97 -14.08
N ASP A 107 -2.67 1.93 -12.78
CA ASP A 107 -2.49 0.68 -12.05
C ASP A 107 -3.80 -0.13 -11.98
N LEU A 108 -4.94 0.53 -11.78
CA LEU A 108 -6.24 -0.14 -11.75
C LEU A 108 -6.64 -0.69 -13.13
N ASP A 109 -6.39 0.06 -14.21
CA ASP A 109 -6.65 -0.40 -15.58
C ASP A 109 -5.82 -1.67 -15.90
N LYS A 110 -4.56 -1.76 -15.44
CA LYS A 110 -3.72 -2.96 -15.59
C LYS A 110 -4.26 -4.17 -14.84
N VAL A 111 -4.68 -3.98 -13.58
CA VAL A 111 -5.23 -5.06 -12.75
C VAL A 111 -6.53 -5.58 -13.36
N LEU A 112 -7.42 -4.70 -13.80
CA LEU A 112 -8.69 -5.07 -14.44
C LEU A 112 -8.46 -5.78 -15.79
N ALA A 113 -7.50 -5.32 -16.60
CA ALA A 113 -7.16 -5.97 -17.86
C ALA A 113 -6.59 -7.39 -17.64
N THR A 114 -5.72 -7.56 -16.64
CA THR A 114 -5.18 -8.87 -16.27
C THR A 114 -6.32 -9.81 -15.85
N LYS A 115 -7.20 -9.34 -14.96
CA LYS A 115 -8.34 -10.13 -14.46
C LYS A 115 -9.31 -10.53 -15.57
N LYS A 116 -9.55 -9.66 -16.55
CA LYS A 116 -10.40 -9.97 -17.70
C LYS A 116 -9.80 -11.10 -18.56
N LYS A 117 -8.49 -11.04 -18.81
CA LYS A 117 -7.78 -12.07 -19.57
C LYS A 117 -7.82 -13.43 -18.87
N ASP A 118 -7.63 -13.46 -17.55
CA ASP A 118 -7.68 -14.69 -16.76
C ASP A 118 -9.07 -15.37 -16.85
N ILE A 119 -10.16 -14.58 -16.84
CA ILE A 119 -11.53 -15.11 -16.99
C ILE A 119 -11.76 -15.68 -18.40
N GLU A 120 -11.32 -14.97 -19.45
CA GLU A 120 -11.46 -15.43 -20.84
C GLU A 120 -10.62 -16.69 -21.13
N SER A 121 -9.51 -16.91 -20.41
CA SER A 121 -8.73 -18.15 -20.52
C SER A 121 -9.33 -19.34 -19.77
N ASP A 122 -10.12 -19.10 -18.72
CA ASP A 122 -10.77 -20.16 -17.94
C ASP A 122 -12.09 -20.66 -18.60
N GLU A 123 -12.67 -19.89 -19.52
CA GLU A 123 -13.88 -20.24 -20.29
C GLU A 123 -13.60 -21.02 -21.59
N ASN A 124 -12.33 -21.19 -21.99
CA ASN A 124 -11.90 -21.94 -23.20
C ASN A 124 -11.16 -23.23 -22.85
#